data_AF-A0A838RCR3-F1
#
_entry.id   AF-A0A838RCR3-F1
#
_cell.length_a   1.000
_cell.length_b   1.000
_cell.length_c   1.000
_cell.angle_alpha   90.00
_cell.angle_beta   90.00
_cell.angle_gamma   90.00
#
_symmetry.space_group_name_H-M   'P 1'
#
loop_
_entity.id
_entity.type
_entity.pdbx_description
1 polymer ?
#
loop_
_entity_poly.entity_id
_entity_poly.type
_entity_poly.pdbx_seq_one_letter_code
_entity_poly.pdbx_strand_id
1 'polypeptide(L)'
;MGPTILFTILAGLLAWTGARWSQTLPYYEEQRRAIPYRTLFTVALAMLSAGIAAWQGESMISKGFMALWSVVFTLIAVIDIETHFIPNVLSLPATGLALLASLVDPRLNWRSSLLGALLGLIIFYVIYRVARGGFGMGDVTLSAFM
;
A
#
# COMPACT_ATOMS: atom_id res chain seq x y z
N MET A 1 -26.34 -6.83 -7.33
CA MET A 1 -25.12 -5.99 -7.16
C MET A 1 -23.94 -6.93 -6.97
N GLY A 2 -23.05 -7.01 -7.96
CA GLY A 2 -21.94 -7.98 -7.92
C GLY A 2 -20.86 -7.59 -6.90
N PRO A 3 -20.10 -8.56 -6.36
CA PRO A 3 -19.01 -8.33 -5.40
C PRO A 3 -17.94 -7.35 -5.90
N THR A 4 -17.81 -7.18 -7.22
CA THR A 4 -16.91 -6.20 -7.87
C THR A 4 -17.19 -4.76 -7.46
N ILE A 5 -18.47 -4.38 -7.36
CA ILE A 5 -18.87 -3.02 -6.97
C ILE A 5 -18.45 -2.76 -5.52
N LEU A 6 -18.58 -3.77 -4.66
CA LEU A 6 -18.15 -3.69 -3.27
C LEU A 6 -16.62 -3.49 -3.15
N PHE A 7 -15.82 -4.21 -3.93
CA PHE A 7 -14.36 -4.03 -3.96
C PHE A 7 -13.95 -2.64 -4.46
N THR A 8 -14.59 -2.14 -5.52
CA THR A 8 -14.30 -0.79 -6.02
C THR A 8 -14.68 0.30 -5.01
N ILE A 9 -15.81 0.15 -4.31
CA ILE A 9 -16.24 1.07 -3.25
C ILE A 9 -15.26 1.02 -2.07
N LEU A 10 -14.85 -0.17 -1.63
CA LEU A 10 -13.88 -0.32 -0.54
C LEU A 10 -12.51 0.25 -0.92
N ALA A 11 -12.05 0.02 -2.15
CA ALA A 11 -10.82 0.60 -2.68
C ALA A 11 -10.91 2.13 -2.75
N GLY A 12 -12.04 2.69 -3.17
CA GLY A 12 -12.29 4.13 -3.18
C GLY A 12 -12.33 4.74 -1.78
N LEU A 13 -12.93 4.05 -0.81
CA LEU A 13 -12.96 4.47 0.60
C LEU A 13 -11.56 4.43 1.23
N LEU A 14 -10.76 3.40 0.94
CA LEU A 14 -9.36 3.31 1.35
C LEU A 14 -8.50 4.40 0.70
N ALA A 15 -8.70 4.67 -0.59
CA ALA A 15 -8.04 5.76 -1.30
C ALA A 15 -8.35 7.12 -0.66
N TRP A 16 -9.63 7.38 -0.40
CA TRP A 16 -10.07 8.64 0.20
C TRP A 16 -9.61 8.82 1.65
N THR A 17 -9.74 7.78 2.48
CA THR A 17 -9.30 7.83 3.88
C THR A 17 -7.78 7.95 3.99
N GLY A 18 -7.02 7.21 3.19
CA GLY A 18 -5.57 7.32 3.13
C GLY A 18 -5.10 8.71 2.68
N ALA A 19 -5.70 9.25 1.61
CA ALA A 19 -5.39 10.59 1.12
C ALA A 19 -5.81 11.71 2.09
N ARG A 20 -6.87 11.51 2.88
CA ARG A 20 -7.28 12.45 3.92
C ARG A 20 -6.39 12.35 5.16
N TRP A 21 -6.00 11.14 5.56
CA TRP A 21 -5.12 10.93 6.70
C TRP A 21 -3.71 11.47 6.45
N SER A 22 -3.18 11.34 5.22
CA SER A 22 -1.87 11.92 4.89
C SER A 22 -1.82 13.43 5.11
N GLN A 23 -2.95 14.14 4.94
CA GLN A 23 -3.05 15.59 5.22
C GLN A 23 -2.98 15.94 6.72
N THR A 24 -3.08 14.97 7.61
CA THR A 24 -3.02 15.17 9.07
C THR A 24 -1.65 14.90 9.68
N LEU A 25 -0.68 14.43 8.87
CA LEU A 25 0.69 14.19 9.33
C LEU A 25 1.38 15.52 9.72
N PRO A 26 2.06 15.61 10.88
CA PRO A 26 2.68 16.86 11.38
C PRO A 26 3.64 17.55 10.41
N TYR A 27 4.28 16.77 9.53
CA TYR A 27 5.18 17.27 8.48
C TYR A 27 4.48 18.13 7.41
N TYR A 28 3.14 18.04 7.28
CA TYR A 28 2.36 18.80 6.31
C TYR A 28 1.86 20.16 6.81
N GLU A 29 2.08 20.52 8.08
CA GLU A 29 1.68 21.84 8.62
C GLU A 29 2.39 23.00 7.88
N GLU A 30 3.63 22.79 7.44
CA GLU A 30 4.45 23.83 6.78
C GLU A 30 4.23 23.89 5.26
N GLN A 31 3.88 22.76 4.61
CA GLN A 31 3.53 22.68 3.18
C GLN A 31 2.03 22.88 2.87
N ARG A 32 1.20 23.15 3.88
CA ARG A 32 -0.28 23.25 3.84
C ARG A 32 -0.87 24.24 2.82
N ARG A 33 -0.06 25.10 2.18
CA ARG A 33 -0.53 26.17 1.30
C ARG A 33 -0.69 25.82 -0.17
N ALA A 34 -0.33 24.61 -0.61
CA ALA A 34 -0.44 24.22 -2.00
C ALA A 34 -0.84 22.73 -2.01
N ILE A 35 -2.09 22.31 -2.25
CA ILE A 35 -2.66 22.19 -3.60
C ILE A 35 -3.97 21.33 -3.48
N PRO A 36 -5.16 21.84 -3.83
CA PRO A 36 -6.41 21.07 -3.77
C PRO A 36 -6.52 19.96 -4.82
N TYR A 37 -5.74 20.04 -5.92
CA TYR A 37 -5.70 18.99 -6.95
C TYR A 37 -4.94 17.74 -6.51
N ARG A 38 -4.27 17.76 -5.34
CA ARG A 38 -3.47 16.63 -4.84
C ARG A 38 -4.33 15.42 -4.55
N THR A 39 -5.36 15.58 -3.71
CA THR A 39 -6.28 14.49 -3.36
C THR A 39 -6.96 13.91 -4.60
N LEU A 40 -7.41 14.78 -5.51
CA LEU A 40 -8.05 14.36 -6.75
C LEU A 40 -7.07 13.58 -7.64
N PHE A 41 -5.83 14.06 -7.78
CA PHE A 41 -4.78 13.38 -8.52
C PHE A 41 -4.44 12.02 -7.90
N THR A 42 -4.21 11.96 -6.59
CA THR A 42 -3.91 10.70 -5.88
C THR A 42 -5.04 9.69 -6.02
N VAL A 43 -6.29 10.12 -5.85
CA VAL A 43 -7.46 9.25 -6.02
C VAL A 43 -7.59 8.80 -7.47
N ALA A 44 -7.42 9.70 -8.45
CA ALA A 44 -7.48 9.35 -9.87
C ALA A 44 -6.39 8.34 -10.26
N LEU A 45 -5.16 8.53 -9.78
CA LEU A 45 -4.04 7.63 -10.02
C LEU A 45 -4.27 6.27 -9.35
N ALA A 46 -4.76 6.25 -8.12
CA ALA A 46 -5.12 5.03 -7.41
C ALA A 46 -6.25 4.27 -8.12
N MET A 47 -7.26 4.96 -8.64
CA MET A 47 -8.34 4.34 -9.40
C MET A 47 -7.88 3.82 -10.76
N LEU A 48 -7.01 4.56 -11.45
CA LEU A 48 -6.45 4.14 -12.73
C LEU A 48 -5.59 2.88 -12.57
N SER A 49 -4.67 2.89 -11.61
CA SER A 49 -3.80 1.74 -11.31
C SER A 49 -4.62 0.52 -10.88
N ALA A 50 -5.64 0.70 -10.04
CA ALA A 50 -6.57 -0.34 -9.65
C ALA A 50 -7.33 -0.92 -10.85
N GLY A 51 -7.78 -0.08 -11.78
CA GLY A 51 -8.45 -0.50 -13.01
C GLY A 51 -7.54 -1.36 -13.91
N ILE A 52 -6.29 -0.92 -14.09
CA ILE A 52 -5.28 -1.67 -14.86
C ILE A 52 -4.98 -3.02 -14.19
N ALA A 53 -4.76 -3.03 -12.87
CA ALA A 53 -4.47 -4.24 -12.13
C ALA A 53 -5.65 -5.23 -12.13
N ALA A 54 -6.88 -4.73 -11.95
CA ALA A 54 -8.10 -5.55 -12.03
C ALA A 54 -8.30 -6.16 -13.42
N TRP A 55 -7.83 -5.52 -14.49
CA TRP A 55 -7.96 -6.05 -15.84
C TRP A 55 -7.10 -7.30 -16.07
N GLN A 56 -6.03 -7.48 -15.29
CA GLN A 56 -5.14 -8.65 -15.36
C GLN A 56 -5.68 -9.89 -14.62
N GLY A 57 -6.67 -9.72 -13.73
CA GLY A 57 -7.19 -10.81 -12.92
C GLY A 57 -8.10 -11.76 -13.70
N GLU A 58 -7.85 -13.06 -13.63
CA GLU A 58 -8.66 -14.08 -14.31
C GLU A 58 -10.00 -14.35 -13.60
N SER A 59 -10.01 -14.28 -12.26
CA SER A 59 -11.19 -14.52 -11.42
C SER A 59 -11.67 -13.24 -10.74
N MET A 60 -12.95 -13.17 -10.38
CA MET A 60 -13.53 -12.00 -9.70
C MET A 60 -12.80 -11.65 -8.40
N ILE A 61 -12.36 -12.67 -7.66
CA ILE A 61 -11.59 -12.51 -6.42
C ILE A 61 -10.21 -11.93 -6.73
N SER A 62 -9.53 -12.46 -7.76
CA SER A 62 -8.23 -11.93 -8.21
C SER A 62 -8.31 -10.47 -8.64
N LYS A 63 -9.39 -10.08 -9.34
CA LYS A 63 -9.59 -8.68 -9.76
C LYS A 63 -9.73 -7.75 -8.56
N GLY A 64 -10.55 -8.13 -7.57
CA GLY A 64 -10.75 -7.36 -6.34
C GLY A 64 -9.47 -7.23 -5.53
N PHE A 65 -8.72 -8.32 -5.39
CA PHE A 65 -7.44 -8.35 -4.68
C PHE A 65 -6.39 -7.45 -5.37
N MET A 66 -6.21 -7.60 -6.68
CA MET A 66 -5.26 -6.80 -7.48
C MET A 66 -5.62 -5.31 -7.45
N ALA A 67 -6.91 -4.97 -7.58
CA ALA A 67 -7.37 -3.58 -7.48
C ALA A 67 -7.03 -2.98 -6.11
N LEU A 68 -7.35 -3.69 -5.03
CA LEU A 68 -7.10 -3.27 -3.66
C LEU A 68 -5.60 -3.05 -3.40
N TRP A 69 -4.76 -4.01 -3.79
CA TRP A 69 -3.32 -3.93 -3.60
C TRP A 69 -2.71 -2.77 -4.38
N SER A 70 -3.17 -2.57 -5.61
CA SER A 70 -2.71 -1.47 -6.45
C SER A 70 -3.02 -0.09 -5.86
N VAL A 71 -4.21 0.08 -5.24
CA VAL A 71 -4.54 1.32 -4.50
C VAL A 71 -3.57 1.53 -3.34
N VAL A 72 -3.33 0.50 -2.53
CA VAL A 72 -2.44 0.60 -1.36
C VAL A 72 -1.02 0.98 -1.79
N PHE A 73 -0.46 0.30 -2.79
CA PHE A 73 0.88 0.62 -3.31
C PHE A 73 0.95 2.03 -3.89
N THR A 74 -0.06 2.46 -4.64
CA THR A 74 -0.10 3.80 -5.22
C THR A 74 -0.15 4.88 -4.13
N LEU A 75 -0.96 4.68 -3.09
CA LEU A 75 -1.00 5.61 -1.96
C LEU A 75 0.36 5.71 -1.26
N ILE A 76 0.98 4.56 -0.98
CA ILE A 76 2.30 4.54 -0.34
C ILE A 76 3.32 5.23 -1.23
N ALA A 77 3.36 4.93 -2.52
CA ALA A 77 4.32 5.53 -3.46
C ALA A 77 4.14 7.06 -3.57
N VAL A 78 2.90 7.56 -3.63
CA VAL A 78 2.65 9.00 -3.67
C VAL A 78 3.09 9.66 -2.36
N ILE A 79 2.76 9.08 -1.21
CA ILE A 79 3.17 9.63 0.09
C ILE A 79 4.69 9.59 0.22
N ASP A 80 5.34 8.51 -0.22
CA ASP A 80 6.79 8.35 -0.18
C ASP A 80 7.51 9.37 -1.07
N ILE A 81 7.05 9.58 -2.31
CA ILE A 81 7.63 10.62 -3.19
C ILE A 81 7.47 12.02 -2.60
N GLU A 82 6.33 12.30 -1.96
CA GLU A 82 6.05 13.62 -1.39
C GLU A 82 6.83 13.88 -0.09
N THR A 83 6.96 12.85 0.76
CA THR A 83 7.40 13.03 2.15
C THR A 83 8.70 12.30 2.48
N HIS A 84 9.19 11.46 1.57
CA HIS A 84 10.27 10.49 1.82
C HIS A 84 10.03 9.68 3.10
N PHE A 85 8.75 9.41 3.40
CA PHE A 85 8.31 8.73 4.60
C PHE A 85 7.24 7.70 4.25
N ILE A 86 7.49 6.46 4.66
CA ILE A 86 6.56 5.36 4.45
C ILE A 86 5.59 5.26 5.65
N PRO A 87 4.28 5.42 5.41
CA PRO A 87 3.30 5.44 6.48
C PRO A 87 3.00 4.03 7.01
N ASN A 88 3.45 3.75 8.23
CA ASN A 88 3.17 2.50 8.95
C ASN A 88 1.67 2.19 9.11
N VAL A 89 0.81 3.22 9.13
CA VAL A 89 -0.65 3.05 9.22
C VAL A 89 -1.24 2.38 7.98
N LEU A 90 -0.55 2.46 6.83
CA LEU A 90 -0.96 1.83 5.57
C LEU A 90 -0.22 0.50 5.38
N SER A 91 1.10 0.47 5.61
CA SER A 91 1.90 -0.72 5.37
C SER A 91 1.61 -1.87 6.34
N LEU A 92 1.43 -1.60 7.65
CA LEU A 92 1.20 -2.66 8.64
C LEU A 92 -0.16 -3.36 8.46
N PRO A 93 -1.29 -2.64 8.31
CA PRO A 93 -2.57 -3.31 8.06
C PRO A 93 -2.59 -4.06 6.73
N ALA A 94 -1.95 -3.50 5.69
CA ALA A 94 -1.86 -4.16 4.39
C ALA A 94 -1.02 -5.46 4.47
N THR A 95 0.09 -5.45 5.21
CA THR A 95 0.89 -6.66 5.49
C THR A 95 0.06 -7.71 6.25
N GLY A 96 -0.69 -7.29 7.26
CA GLY A 96 -1.61 -8.17 7.99
C GLY A 96 -2.66 -8.81 7.08
N LEU A 97 -3.27 -8.01 6.19
CA LEU A 97 -4.23 -8.51 5.21
C LEU A 97 -3.59 -9.46 4.19
N ALA A 98 -2.34 -9.21 3.77
CA ALA A 98 -1.59 -10.10 2.88
C ALA A 98 -1.39 -11.49 3.51
N LEU A 99 -0.95 -11.51 4.77
CA LEU A 99 -0.76 -12.74 5.53
C LEU A 99 -2.09 -13.48 5.74
N LEU A 100 -3.16 -12.76 6.09
CA LEU A 100 -4.50 -13.36 6.21
C LEU A 100 -4.98 -13.95 4.88
N ALA A 101 -4.77 -13.25 3.76
CA ALA A 101 -5.08 -13.79 2.43
C ALA A 101 -4.29 -15.07 2.13
N SER A 102 -3.01 -15.13 2.52
CA SER A 102 -2.17 -16.33 2.35
C SER A 102 -2.61 -17.54 3.19
N LEU A 103 -3.35 -17.32 4.29
CA LEU A 103 -3.88 -18.39 5.13
C LEU A 103 -5.17 -19.00 4.56
N VAL A 104 -5.90 -18.23 3.74
CA VAL A 104 -7.23 -18.60 3.23
C VAL A 104 -7.16 -19.13 1.80
N ASP A 105 -6.20 -18.67 0.98
CA ASP A 105 -6.03 -19.16 -0.38
C ASP A 105 -5.12 -20.41 -0.41
N PRO A 106 -5.62 -21.60 -0.80
CA PRO A 106 -4.82 -22.82 -0.88
C PRO A 106 -3.67 -22.76 -1.90
N ARG A 107 -3.73 -21.81 -2.85
CA ARG A 107 -2.68 -21.57 -3.84
C ARG A 107 -1.50 -20.81 -3.26
N LEU A 108 -1.73 -20.05 -2.18
CA LEU A 108 -0.71 -19.30 -1.46
C LEU A 108 -0.21 -20.17 -0.31
N ASN A 109 1.07 -20.53 -0.35
CA ASN A 109 1.68 -21.22 0.78
C ASN A 109 2.06 -20.18 1.84
N TRP A 110 1.29 -20.14 2.93
CA TRP A 110 1.52 -19.22 4.05
C TRP A 110 2.95 -19.27 4.62
N ARG A 111 3.63 -20.42 4.55
CA ARG A 111 5.04 -20.53 4.98
C ARG A 111 5.96 -19.75 4.04
N SER A 112 5.69 -19.82 2.74
CA SER A 112 6.41 -19.06 1.74
C SER A 112 6.16 -17.56 1.89
N SER A 113 4.92 -17.15 2.14
CA SER A 113 4.57 -15.75 2.41
C SER A 113 5.24 -15.22 3.67
N LEU A 114 5.24 -16.01 4.75
CA LEU A 114 5.92 -15.64 5.99
C LEU A 114 7.44 -15.55 5.80
N LEU A 115 8.04 -16.49 5.07
CA LEU A 115 9.47 -16.47 4.75
C LEU A 115 9.84 -15.27 3.86
N GLY A 116 9.00 -14.92 2.88
CA GLY A 116 9.17 -13.73 2.05
C GLY A 116 9.16 -12.46 2.88
N ALA A 117 8.14 -12.29 3.72
CA ALA A 117 8.02 -11.14 4.61
C ALA A 117 9.22 -11.05 5.58
N LEU A 118 9.66 -12.18 6.15
CA LEU A 118 10.80 -12.23 7.07
C LEU A 118 12.12 -11.91 6.36
N LEU A 119 12.33 -12.46 5.16
CA LEU A 119 13.53 -12.20 4.35
C LEU A 119 13.61 -10.76 3.90
N GLY A 120 12.50 -10.18 3.42
CA GLY A 120 12.42 -8.76 3.08
C GLY A 120 12.84 -7.90 4.26
N LEU A 121 12.21 -8.13 5.42
CA LEU A 121 12.48 -7.39 6.65
C LEU A 121 13.93 -7.50 7.08
N ILE A 122 14.51 -8.71 7.07
CA ILE A 122 15.92 -8.93 7.43
C ILE A 122 16.86 -8.22 6.46
N ILE A 123 16.67 -8.36 5.15
CA ILE A 123 17.55 -7.76 4.13
C ILE A 123 17.53 -6.24 4.26
N PHE A 124 16.35 -5.64 4.30
CA PHE A 124 16.24 -4.19 4.39
C PHE A 124 16.68 -3.66 5.75
N TYR A 125 16.48 -4.42 6.84
CA TYR A 125 17.01 -4.06 8.15
C TYR A 125 18.54 -4.03 8.15
N VAL A 126 19.18 -5.01 7.51
CA VAL A 126 20.64 -5.03 7.35
C VAL A 126 21.11 -3.82 6.53
N ILE A 127 20.44 -3.51 5.41
CA ILE A 127 20.74 -2.34 4.59
C ILE A 127 20.59 -1.06 5.42
N TYR A 128 19.50 -0.90 6.17
CA TYR A 128 19.27 0.23 7.08
C TYR A 128 20.41 0.41 8.08
N ARG A 129 20.86 -0.69 8.71
CA ARG A 129 21.95 -0.67 9.69
C ARG A 129 23.30 -0.31 9.06
N VAL A 130 23.56 -0.74 7.82
CA VAL A 130 24.81 -0.48 7.10
C VAL A 130 24.84 0.92 6.50
N ALA A 131 23.70 1.42 6.00
CA ALA A 131 23.57 2.70 5.31
C ALA A 131 23.73 3.95 6.21
N ARG A 132 23.90 3.78 7.54
CA ARG A 132 24.26 4.84 8.51
C ARG A 132 23.50 6.17 8.32
N GLY A 133 22.19 6.09 8.12
CA GLY A 133 21.31 7.26 7.99
C GLY A 133 20.85 7.59 6.57
N GLY A 134 21.31 6.85 5.54
CA GLY A 134 20.81 6.97 4.16
C GLY A 134 19.52 6.20 3.88
N PHE A 135 18.99 5.44 4.85
CA PHE A 135 17.81 4.59 4.69
C PHE A 135 16.86 4.81 5.87
N GLY A 136 15.56 4.87 5.62
CA GLY A 136 14.55 5.06 6.67
C GLY A 136 14.10 3.74 7.30
N MET A 137 13.74 3.75 8.58
CA MET A 137 13.12 2.57 9.24
C MET A 137 11.77 2.19 8.58
N GLY A 138 11.12 3.14 7.90
CA GLY A 138 9.92 2.90 7.10
C GLY A 138 10.17 1.94 5.94
N ASP A 139 11.31 2.04 5.25
CA ASP A 139 11.70 1.19 4.11
C ASP A 139 11.86 -0.27 4.53
N VAL A 140 12.38 -0.48 5.74
CA VAL A 140 12.49 -1.82 6.36
C VAL A 140 11.11 -2.42 6.58
N THR A 141 10.15 -1.63 7.04
CA THR A 141 8.79 -2.12 7.29
C THR A 141 8.03 -2.38 5.99
N LEU A 142 8.31 -1.59 4.93
CA LEU A 142 7.73 -1.81 3.60
C LEU A 142 8.21 -3.13 2.97
N SER A 143 9.45 -3.52 3.21
CA SER A 143 9.99 -4.76 2.64
C SER A 143 9.29 -6.02 3.14
N ALA A 144 8.62 -5.96 4.29
CA ALA A 144 7.79 -7.07 4.79
C ALA A 144 6.42 -7.15 4.10
N PHE A 145 6.00 -6.06 3.46
CA PHE A 145 4.74 -5.98 2.71
C PHE A 145 4.87 -6.49 1.27
N MET A 146 6.03 -6.32 0.65
CA MET A 146 6.35 -6.75 -0.73
C MET A 146 6.47 -8.27 -0.86
#